data_AF-A0AAV9V430-F1
#
_entry.id   AF-A0AAV9V430-F1
#
_cell.length_a   1.000
_cell.length_b   1.000
_cell.length_c   1.000
_cell.angle_alpha   90.00
_cell.angle_beta   90.00
_cell.angle_gamma   90.00
#
_symmetry.space_group_name_H-M   'P 1'
#
loop_
_entity.id
_entity.type
_entity.pdbx_description
1 polymer ?
#
loop_
_entity_poly.entity_id
_entity_poly.type
_entity_poly.pdbx_seq_one_letter_code
_entity_poly.pdbx_strand_id
1 'polypeptide(L)'
;MAQTSSIISWWTGNPLHELMLATSPPSTRDIKDLYKAIVNDESIIATLLETTPRNYHFRTAVLADPNKVLSNLSSFLRSIQSVILPETSRNGKWLTLPEASADKAIRIPEAFTKHVLFPLANQPAESFDIESYGYQDLILSTLELYLPLATCATVSLRDLRDFFSKLMGLPEHIQVIERIATGEVGARLLTSLLDNNSLTRQIFTDDCLYLFGHRLAKLITNCIASHGSESEDAISVWSKSEDIRKSLEDQLQRIKEVEKTRSVEGAVIEVNDDAKHFLRLARIATPYNVTTAKNTIQGLLERRREKVYTMLSSYPCSACHARPLGLMKTPYGEVLGPRQKDVLEDINAPFGVFPIYVSEAAMRDLKGSRMDGNLPPILATLQRLADGLWESDKTLSLSVGKSRPKTVEFLLRVAQWADNGYILWERGVGRIDEKADKWTQIVKIIRIGPRNDLKGAASAACMAESTYTKEYMQASTIKIPNPNQSGGLIPKTFMGDDAVGLEETQTLTFKPSSERQKLTANDALILHKTLCTDMVFSL
;
A
#
# COMPACT_ATOMS: atom_id res chain seq x y z
N MET A 1 -4.28 -62.20 -11.03
CA MET A 1 -4.33 -60.91 -10.29
C MET A 1 -2.99 -60.73 -9.60
N ALA A 2 -2.13 -59.86 -10.11
CA ALA A 2 -0.80 -59.63 -9.55
C ALA A 2 -0.83 -58.37 -8.67
N GLN A 3 -0.33 -58.47 -7.44
CA GLN A 3 -0.05 -57.30 -6.61
C GLN A 3 1.22 -56.63 -7.14
N THR A 4 1.08 -55.50 -7.82
CA THR A 4 2.22 -54.64 -8.17
C THR A 4 2.67 -53.88 -6.93
N SER A 5 3.51 -54.51 -6.12
CA SER A 5 4.26 -53.86 -5.05
C SER A 5 5.27 -52.87 -5.63
N SER A 6 4.91 -51.58 -5.69
CA SER A 6 5.84 -50.50 -6.05
C SER A 6 6.81 -50.23 -4.89
N ILE A 7 7.74 -51.16 -4.66
CA ILE A 7 8.94 -50.88 -3.88
C ILE A 7 9.83 -50.02 -4.76
N ILE A 8 9.75 -48.71 -4.57
CA ILE A 8 10.82 -47.79 -5.01
C ILE A 8 12.12 -48.33 -4.39
N SER A 9 13.18 -48.50 -5.17
CA SER A 9 14.45 -49.04 -4.67
C SER A 9 15.35 -47.93 -4.18
N TRP A 10 15.34 -47.66 -2.87
CA TRP A 10 16.08 -46.58 -2.16
C TRP A 10 17.62 -46.75 -2.14
N TRP A 11 18.21 -47.24 -3.23
CA TRP A 11 19.62 -47.65 -3.29
C TRP A 11 20.34 -46.94 -4.43
N THR A 12 20.50 -45.61 -4.32
CA THR A 12 21.70 -44.81 -4.69
C THR A 12 21.46 -43.29 -4.71
N GLY A 13 20.21 -42.82 -4.79
CA GLY A 13 19.85 -41.40 -4.85
C GLY A 13 19.43 -40.76 -3.52
N ASN A 14 19.30 -39.42 -3.51
CA ASN A 14 18.61 -38.69 -2.44
C ASN A 14 17.08 -38.91 -2.64
N PRO A 15 16.34 -39.41 -1.64
CA PRO A 15 14.94 -39.80 -1.83
C PRO A 15 14.01 -38.60 -2.09
N LEU A 16 14.35 -37.42 -1.60
CA LEU A 16 13.62 -36.19 -1.91
C LEU A 16 13.86 -35.75 -3.36
N HIS A 17 15.07 -35.94 -3.89
CA HIS A 17 15.40 -35.67 -5.30
C HIS A 17 14.59 -36.57 -6.26
N GLU A 18 14.50 -37.87 -5.98
CA GLU A 18 13.69 -38.81 -6.77
C GLU A 18 12.20 -38.43 -6.74
N LEU A 19 11.68 -38.05 -5.57
CA LEU A 19 10.30 -37.60 -5.38
C LEU A 19 9.98 -36.27 -6.10
N MET A 20 10.98 -35.39 -6.27
CA MET A 20 10.83 -34.11 -6.99
C MET A 20 10.87 -34.24 -8.52
N LEU A 21 11.54 -35.27 -9.04
CA LEU A 21 11.59 -35.57 -10.47
C LEU A 21 10.50 -36.55 -10.94
N ALA A 22 9.78 -37.18 -10.00
CA ALA A 22 8.69 -38.09 -10.30
C ALA A 22 7.55 -37.41 -11.08
N THR A 23 7.02 -38.09 -12.10
CA THR A 23 5.87 -37.63 -12.89
C THR A 23 4.51 -37.94 -12.24
N SER A 24 4.52 -38.68 -11.13
CA SER A 24 3.32 -39.10 -10.40
C SER A 24 3.37 -38.54 -8.98
N PRO A 25 2.24 -38.07 -8.41
CA PRO A 25 2.21 -37.56 -7.05
C PRO A 25 2.55 -38.67 -6.05
N PRO A 26 3.33 -38.37 -4.99
CA PRO A 26 3.74 -39.36 -3.99
C PRO A 26 2.55 -39.85 -3.16
N SER A 27 2.58 -41.10 -2.72
CA SER A 27 1.52 -41.62 -1.85
C SER A 27 1.66 -41.07 -0.42
N THR A 28 0.56 -41.07 0.33
CA THR A 28 0.57 -40.69 1.75
C THR A 28 1.53 -41.54 2.59
N ARG A 29 1.88 -42.75 2.13
CA ARG A 29 2.90 -43.59 2.76
C ARG A 29 4.31 -43.05 2.49
N ASP A 30 4.62 -42.75 1.24
CA ASP A 30 5.92 -42.21 0.84
C ASP A 30 6.21 -40.87 1.54
N ILE A 31 5.19 -40.00 1.64
CA ILE A 31 5.27 -38.74 2.39
C ILE A 31 5.56 -38.99 3.87
N LYS A 32 4.92 -39.99 4.50
CA LYS A 32 5.13 -40.33 5.92
C LYS A 32 6.50 -40.95 6.18
N ASP A 33 7.00 -41.76 5.27
CA ASP A 33 8.31 -42.41 5.43
C ASP A 33 9.45 -41.43 5.12
N LEU A 34 9.28 -40.53 4.12
CA LEU A 34 10.21 -39.43 3.86
C LEU A 34 10.21 -38.35 4.97
N TYR A 35 9.04 -38.03 5.56
CA TYR A 35 8.94 -37.22 6.77
C TYR A 35 9.82 -37.77 7.90
N LYS A 36 9.71 -39.07 8.20
CA LYS A 36 10.53 -39.71 9.25
C LYS A 36 12.02 -39.68 8.90
N ALA A 37 12.39 -39.81 7.63
CA ALA A 37 13.79 -39.71 7.22
C ALA A 37 14.34 -38.29 7.49
N ILE A 38 13.67 -37.25 6.99
CA ILE A 38 14.12 -35.86 7.10
C ILE A 38 14.21 -35.37 8.56
N VAL A 39 13.25 -35.74 9.43
CA VAL A 39 13.28 -35.35 10.87
C VAL A 39 14.52 -35.88 11.60
N ASN A 40 15.03 -37.03 11.15
CA ASN A 40 16.21 -37.69 11.71
C ASN A 40 17.52 -37.29 10.99
N ASP A 41 17.44 -36.87 9.72
CA ASP A 41 18.59 -36.52 8.89
C ASP A 41 18.33 -35.27 8.02
N GLU A 42 18.83 -34.12 8.51
CA GLU A 42 18.77 -32.84 7.81
C GLU A 42 19.55 -32.85 6.47
N SER A 43 20.51 -33.76 6.29
CA SER A 43 21.36 -33.80 5.08
C SER A 43 20.56 -34.12 3.81
N ILE A 44 19.40 -34.76 3.95
CA ILE A 44 18.44 -35.00 2.85
C ILE A 44 17.97 -33.68 2.23
N ILE A 45 17.83 -32.61 3.01
CA ILE A 45 17.51 -31.27 2.50
C ILE A 45 18.81 -30.49 2.20
N ALA A 46 19.79 -30.52 3.10
CA ALA A 46 21.03 -29.73 2.95
C ALA A 46 21.74 -30.02 1.62
N THR A 47 21.76 -31.28 1.19
CA THR A 47 22.44 -31.69 -0.04
C THR A 47 21.74 -31.24 -1.32
N LEU A 48 20.45 -30.86 -1.30
CA LEU A 48 19.66 -30.57 -2.52
C LEU A 48 20.32 -29.56 -3.47
N LEU A 49 20.88 -28.47 -2.94
CA LEU A 49 21.49 -27.39 -3.73
C LEU A 49 23.02 -27.46 -3.78
N GLU A 50 23.64 -28.46 -3.15
CA GLU A 50 25.09 -28.65 -3.16
C GLU A 50 25.61 -28.94 -4.57
N THR A 51 26.79 -28.41 -4.88
CA THR A 51 27.51 -28.66 -6.14
C THR A 51 28.22 -30.03 -6.12
N THR A 52 27.47 -31.10 -5.85
CA THR A 52 27.95 -32.48 -6.01
C THR A 52 27.53 -33.06 -7.36
N PRO A 53 28.26 -34.04 -7.93
CA PRO A 53 27.85 -34.69 -9.19
C PRO A 53 26.46 -35.35 -9.14
N ARG A 54 26.00 -35.75 -7.94
CA ARG A 54 24.67 -36.37 -7.74
C ARG A 54 23.53 -35.36 -7.80
N ASN A 55 23.75 -34.13 -7.32
CA ASN A 55 22.70 -33.11 -7.19
C ASN A 55 22.83 -32.01 -8.27
N TYR A 56 23.87 -32.06 -9.10
CA TYR A 56 24.05 -31.22 -10.29
C TYR A 56 22.77 -31.13 -11.13
N HIS A 57 22.12 -32.27 -11.43
CA HIS A 57 20.88 -32.29 -12.22
C HIS A 57 19.72 -31.55 -11.55
N PHE A 58 19.53 -31.70 -10.24
CA PHE A 58 18.49 -30.97 -9.49
C PHE A 58 18.78 -29.47 -9.49
N ARG A 59 20.01 -29.07 -9.16
CA ARG A 59 20.42 -27.66 -9.18
C ARG A 59 20.24 -27.06 -10.58
N THR A 60 20.71 -27.72 -11.63
CA THR A 60 20.51 -27.27 -13.02
C THR A 60 19.03 -27.18 -13.38
N ALA A 61 18.18 -28.11 -12.93
CA ALA A 61 16.74 -28.04 -13.17
C ALA A 61 16.07 -26.87 -12.42
N VAL A 62 16.47 -26.58 -11.17
CA VAL A 62 15.99 -25.41 -10.41
C VAL A 62 16.39 -24.09 -11.09
N LEU A 63 17.61 -24.00 -11.64
CA LEU A 63 18.05 -22.79 -12.35
C LEU A 63 17.42 -22.65 -13.75
N ALA A 64 17.09 -23.77 -14.41
CA ALA A 64 16.48 -23.77 -15.74
C ALA A 64 14.95 -23.56 -15.73
N ASP A 65 14.24 -24.13 -14.74
CA ASP A 65 12.79 -24.00 -14.55
C ASP A 65 12.44 -23.96 -13.05
N PRO A 66 12.67 -22.81 -12.37
CA PRO A 66 12.39 -22.66 -10.95
C PRO A 66 10.89 -22.81 -10.65
N ASN A 67 10.03 -22.44 -11.59
CA ASN A 67 8.58 -22.52 -11.40
C ASN A 67 8.13 -23.98 -11.25
N LYS A 68 8.59 -24.89 -12.11
CA LYS A 68 8.23 -26.30 -12.02
C LYS A 68 8.86 -27.00 -10.81
N VAL A 69 10.17 -26.87 -10.63
CA VAL A 69 10.89 -27.67 -9.62
C VAL A 69 10.57 -27.20 -8.20
N LEU A 70 10.46 -25.90 -7.96
CA LEU A 70 10.13 -25.39 -6.62
C LEU A 70 8.65 -25.61 -6.27
N SER A 71 7.73 -25.60 -7.24
CA SER A 71 6.31 -25.96 -7.00
C SER A 71 6.13 -27.42 -6.56
N ASN A 72 7.00 -28.33 -7.02
CA ASN A 72 6.99 -29.71 -6.52
C ASN A 72 7.41 -29.77 -5.04
N LEU A 73 8.40 -28.97 -4.61
CA LEU A 73 8.79 -28.85 -3.21
C LEU A 73 7.67 -28.23 -2.35
N SER A 74 6.98 -27.20 -2.87
CA SER A 74 5.80 -26.61 -2.23
C SER A 74 4.68 -27.63 -2.02
N SER A 75 4.36 -28.40 -3.06
CA SER A 75 3.36 -29.47 -3.01
C SER A 75 3.71 -30.54 -1.96
N PHE A 76 4.99 -30.90 -1.86
CA PHE A 76 5.50 -31.79 -0.83
C PHE A 76 5.38 -31.21 0.58
N LEU A 77 5.70 -29.93 0.81
CA LEU A 77 5.53 -29.27 2.10
C LEU A 77 4.06 -29.20 2.55
N ARG A 78 3.14 -28.87 1.65
CA ARG A 78 1.68 -28.92 1.92
C ARG A 78 1.19 -30.34 2.20
N SER A 79 1.74 -31.32 1.49
CA SER A 79 1.46 -32.73 1.75
C SER A 79 1.94 -33.17 3.15
N ILE A 80 3.12 -32.73 3.57
CA ILE A 80 3.60 -32.91 4.96
C ILE A 80 2.68 -32.21 5.94
N GLN A 81 2.29 -30.96 5.67
CA GLN A 81 1.42 -30.17 6.54
C GLN A 81 0.10 -30.91 6.83
N SER A 82 -0.58 -31.44 5.81
CA SER A 82 -1.80 -32.24 5.98
C SER A 82 -1.62 -33.55 6.76
N VAL A 83 -0.38 -34.09 6.81
CA VAL A 83 -0.03 -35.29 7.58
C VAL A 83 0.27 -34.98 9.06
N ILE A 84 0.82 -33.80 9.36
CA ILE A 84 1.20 -33.37 10.72
C ILE A 84 0.07 -32.59 11.42
N LEU A 85 -0.65 -31.75 10.67
CA LEU A 85 -1.66 -30.79 11.13
C LEU A 85 -3.03 -31.08 10.48
N PRO A 86 -3.71 -32.20 10.82
CA PRO A 86 -5.02 -32.53 10.26
C PRO A 86 -6.10 -31.48 10.61
N GLU A 87 -7.02 -31.23 9.66
CA GLU A 87 -7.89 -30.05 9.43
C GLU A 87 -8.76 -29.46 10.58
N THR A 88 -8.61 -29.90 11.83
CA THR A 88 -9.44 -29.47 12.98
C THR A 88 -9.14 -28.05 13.51
N SER A 89 -8.31 -27.25 12.82
CA SER A 89 -7.87 -25.90 13.24
C SER A 89 -8.76 -24.74 12.76
N ARG A 90 -10.01 -24.99 12.28
CA ARG A 90 -10.89 -23.98 11.65
C ARG A 90 -11.21 -22.72 12.49
N ASN A 91 -10.93 -22.70 13.79
CA ASN A 91 -11.24 -21.57 14.68
C ASN A 91 -9.98 -20.83 15.21
N GLY A 92 -8.84 -20.90 14.52
CA GLY A 92 -7.63 -20.10 14.82
C GLY A 92 -6.88 -20.48 16.11
N LYS A 93 -7.47 -21.31 16.97
CA LYS A 93 -6.78 -21.99 18.07
C LYS A 93 -6.14 -23.27 17.53
N TRP A 94 -4.84 -23.22 17.31
CA TRP A 94 -4.01 -24.40 17.08
C TRP A 94 -4.20 -25.37 18.25
N LEU A 95 -4.70 -26.58 17.96
CA LEU A 95 -4.69 -27.68 18.91
C LEU A 95 -3.23 -27.92 19.32
N THR A 96 -2.96 -27.93 20.62
CA THR A 96 -1.61 -28.06 21.18
C THR A 96 -1.00 -29.40 20.79
N LEU A 97 -0.19 -29.39 19.73
CA LEU A 97 0.79 -30.43 19.46
C LEU A 97 1.70 -30.54 20.70
N PRO A 98 1.99 -31.76 21.19
CA PRO A 98 2.99 -31.92 22.24
C PRO A 98 4.32 -31.29 21.81
N GLU A 99 4.95 -30.53 22.70
CA GLU A 99 6.20 -29.79 22.47
C GLU A 99 7.28 -30.65 21.79
N ALA A 100 7.54 -31.85 22.33
CA ALA A 100 8.49 -32.81 21.77
C ALA A 100 8.12 -33.38 20.37
N SER A 101 6.87 -33.21 19.92
CA SER A 101 6.44 -33.49 18.55
C SER A 101 6.59 -32.26 17.65
N ALA A 102 6.33 -31.05 18.17
CA ALA A 102 6.56 -29.80 17.46
C ALA A 102 8.06 -29.57 17.18
N ASP A 103 8.93 -29.77 18.18
CA ASP A 103 10.40 -29.68 18.07
C ASP A 103 11.00 -30.68 17.05
N LYS A 104 10.30 -31.79 16.78
CA LYS A 104 10.68 -32.74 15.74
C LYS A 104 10.18 -32.30 14.37
N ALA A 105 8.91 -31.90 14.27
CA ALA A 105 8.29 -31.48 13.02
C ALA A 105 8.92 -30.19 12.44
N ILE A 106 9.30 -29.23 13.30
CA ILE A 106 9.77 -27.90 12.89
C ILE A 106 11.14 -27.93 12.18
N ARG A 107 11.92 -28.99 12.38
CA ARG A 107 13.19 -29.24 11.69
C ARG A 107 13.05 -29.22 10.17
N ILE A 108 11.89 -29.61 9.64
CA ILE A 108 11.65 -29.63 8.19
C ILE A 108 11.59 -28.21 7.62
N PRO A 109 10.65 -27.32 8.01
CA PRO A 109 10.62 -25.96 7.50
C PRO A 109 11.85 -25.14 7.90
N GLU A 110 12.49 -25.44 9.03
CA GLU A 110 13.80 -24.86 9.42
C GLU A 110 14.89 -25.21 8.39
N ALA A 111 15.07 -26.51 8.08
CA ALA A 111 16.02 -26.96 7.08
C ALA A 111 15.73 -26.40 5.67
N PHE A 112 14.45 -26.30 5.27
CA PHE A 112 14.07 -25.64 4.01
C PHE A 112 14.43 -24.15 4.00
N THR A 113 14.23 -23.45 5.12
CA THR A 113 14.60 -22.03 5.25
C THR A 113 16.11 -21.84 5.10
N LYS A 114 16.88 -22.62 5.85
CA LYS A 114 18.34 -22.57 5.98
C LYS A 114 19.10 -23.05 4.73
N HIS A 115 18.64 -24.13 4.09
CA HIS A 115 19.38 -24.80 3.00
C HIS A 115 18.77 -24.63 1.61
N VAL A 116 17.53 -24.16 1.49
CA VAL A 116 16.88 -23.94 0.19
C VAL A 116 16.53 -22.46 -0.01
N LEU A 117 15.69 -21.88 0.85
CA LEU A 117 15.23 -20.50 0.67
C LEU A 117 16.37 -19.47 0.79
N PHE A 118 17.16 -19.53 1.86
CA PHE A 118 18.24 -18.58 2.10
C PHE A 118 19.40 -18.69 1.10
N PRO A 119 19.86 -19.88 0.66
CA PRO A 119 20.89 -20.00 -0.38
C PRO A 119 20.40 -19.56 -1.77
N LEU A 120 19.13 -19.76 -2.10
CA LEU A 120 18.52 -19.23 -3.33
C LEU A 120 18.42 -17.69 -3.30
N ALA A 121 18.03 -17.10 -2.17
CA ALA A 121 18.02 -15.64 -1.98
C ALA A 121 19.42 -14.99 -2.10
N ASN A 122 20.48 -15.79 -1.98
CA ASN A 122 21.87 -15.35 -2.10
C ASN A 122 22.53 -15.70 -3.45
N GLN A 123 21.81 -16.32 -4.40
CA GLN A 123 22.31 -16.42 -5.77
C GLN A 123 22.31 -15.04 -6.45
N PRO A 124 23.23 -14.78 -7.40
CA PRO A 124 23.15 -13.60 -8.27
C PRO A 124 21.83 -13.60 -9.06
N ALA A 125 21.26 -12.42 -9.31
CA ALA A 125 20.01 -12.27 -10.07
C ALA A 125 20.12 -12.80 -11.51
N GLU A 126 21.32 -12.79 -12.10
CA GLU A 126 21.60 -13.40 -13.41
C GLU A 126 21.57 -14.94 -13.39
N SER A 127 21.73 -15.55 -12.21
CA SER A 127 21.78 -17.00 -12.02
C SER A 127 20.46 -17.60 -11.56
N PHE A 128 19.62 -16.83 -10.84
CA PHE A 128 18.35 -17.29 -10.30
C PHE A 128 17.30 -16.17 -10.26
N ASP A 129 16.14 -16.44 -10.84
CA ASP A 129 14.98 -15.57 -10.75
C ASP A 129 14.31 -15.68 -9.37
N ILE A 130 14.71 -14.80 -8.46
CA ILE A 130 14.12 -14.65 -7.13
C ILE A 130 12.66 -14.13 -7.18
N GLU A 131 12.23 -13.57 -8.32
CA GLU A 131 10.84 -13.16 -8.56
C GLU A 131 9.99 -14.26 -9.22
N SER A 132 10.52 -15.47 -9.38
CA SER A 132 9.77 -16.62 -9.89
C SER A 132 8.61 -17.01 -8.97
N TYR A 133 7.50 -17.44 -9.58
CA TYR A 133 6.30 -17.90 -8.86
C TYR A 133 6.59 -19.12 -8.00
N GLY A 134 7.39 -20.07 -8.51
CA GLY A 134 7.80 -21.25 -7.74
C GLY A 134 8.57 -20.91 -6.46
N TYR A 135 9.39 -19.86 -6.47
CA TYR A 135 10.10 -19.42 -5.28
C TYR A 135 9.17 -18.77 -4.24
N GLN A 136 8.24 -17.92 -4.68
CA GLN A 136 7.21 -17.34 -3.80
C GLN A 136 6.28 -18.41 -3.21
N ASP A 137 5.88 -19.39 -4.01
CA ASP A 137 5.04 -20.50 -3.56
C ASP A 137 5.75 -21.39 -2.54
N LEU A 138 7.08 -21.57 -2.69
CA LEU A 138 7.91 -22.30 -1.73
C LEU A 138 8.09 -21.54 -0.42
N ILE A 139 8.25 -20.21 -0.46
CA ILE A 139 8.23 -19.36 0.75
C ILE A 139 6.90 -19.51 1.48
N LEU A 140 5.77 -19.35 0.78
CA LEU A 140 4.43 -19.49 1.34
C LEU A 140 4.26 -20.87 1.99
N SER A 141 4.52 -21.95 1.26
CA SER A 141 4.39 -23.33 1.77
C SER A 141 5.29 -23.62 2.96
N THR A 142 6.48 -23.03 3.00
CA THR A 142 7.39 -23.14 4.15
C THR A 142 6.80 -22.40 5.35
N LEU A 143 6.32 -21.17 5.19
CA LEU A 143 5.70 -20.38 6.27
C LEU A 143 4.40 -20.99 6.78
N GLU A 144 3.57 -21.58 5.91
CA GLU A 144 2.35 -22.31 6.25
C GLU A 144 2.62 -23.49 7.19
N LEU A 145 3.77 -24.15 7.04
CA LEU A 145 4.21 -25.23 7.93
C LEU A 145 4.99 -24.71 9.16
N TYR A 146 5.81 -23.68 9.00
CA TYR A 146 6.70 -23.16 10.05
C TYR A 146 5.92 -22.45 11.16
N LEU A 147 5.11 -21.43 10.82
CA LEU A 147 4.48 -20.55 11.80
C LEU A 147 3.61 -21.29 12.84
N PRO A 148 2.81 -22.31 12.46
CA PRO A 148 2.05 -23.09 13.44
C PRO A 148 2.94 -23.83 14.42
N LEU A 149 4.01 -24.47 13.93
CA LEU A 149 4.94 -25.24 14.75
C LEU A 149 5.76 -24.32 15.66
N ALA A 150 6.15 -23.14 15.18
CA ALA A 150 6.89 -22.14 15.95
C ALA A 150 6.14 -21.60 17.17
N THR A 151 4.79 -21.71 17.22
CA THR A 151 4.04 -21.34 18.43
C THR A 151 4.15 -22.38 19.56
N CYS A 152 4.57 -23.61 19.24
CA CYS A 152 4.58 -24.76 20.15
C CYS A 152 5.98 -25.35 20.42
N ALA A 153 6.95 -25.06 19.56
CA ALA A 153 8.33 -25.53 19.64
C ALA A 153 9.22 -24.58 20.46
N THR A 154 10.31 -25.09 21.02
CA THR A 154 11.31 -24.33 21.79
C THR A 154 12.55 -23.90 20.98
N VAL A 155 12.53 -24.13 19.67
CA VAL A 155 13.65 -23.89 18.77
C VAL A 155 13.93 -22.40 18.50
N SER A 156 15.16 -22.09 18.15
CA SER A 156 15.61 -20.73 17.81
C SER A 156 15.18 -20.34 16.40
N LEU A 157 14.31 -19.34 16.26
CA LEU A 157 13.82 -18.83 14.96
C LEU A 157 14.84 -17.96 14.19
N ARG A 158 16.15 -18.15 14.46
CA ARG A 158 17.24 -17.36 13.89
C ARG A 158 17.27 -17.42 12.36
N ASP A 159 17.26 -18.60 11.76
CA ASP A 159 17.37 -18.73 10.30
C ASP A 159 16.17 -18.10 9.60
N LEU A 160 15.00 -18.12 10.22
CA LEU A 160 13.80 -17.45 9.74
C LEU A 160 13.90 -15.92 9.85
N ARG A 161 14.43 -15.38 10.95
CA ARG A 161 14.74 -13.95 11.09
C ARG A 161 15.77 -13.49 10.07
N ASP A 162 16.87 -14.22 9.95
CA ASP A 162 17.98 -13.87 9.08
C ASP A 162 17.51 -13.95 7.59
N PHE A 163 16.58 -14.87 7.26
CA PHE A 163 15.85 -14.92 5.98
C PHE A 163 14.89 -13.74 5.75
N PHE A 164 14.02 -13.39 6.70
CA PHE A 164 13.16 -12.20 6.57
C PHE A 164 13.97 -10.92 6.43
N SER A 165 15.07 -10.79 7.18
CA SER A 165 16.01 -9.67 7.07
C SER A 165 16.59 -9.56 5.65
N LYS A 166 16.99 -10.70 5.06
CA LYS A 166 17.46 -10.78 3.68
C LYS A 166 16.37 -10.37 2.67
N LEU A 167 15.12 -10.85 2.81
CA LEU A 167 14.01 -10.48 1.92
C LEU A 167 13.68 -8.99 1.99
N MET A 168 13.59 -8.42 3.19
CA MET A 168 13.28 -7.00 3.37
C MET A 168 14.38 -6.09 2.81
N GLY A 169 15.64 -6.50 2.95
CA GLY A 169 16.81 -5.80 2.41
C GLY A 169 17.04 -5.97 0.90
N LEU A 170 16.19 -6.71 0.17
CA LEU A 170 16.23 -6.74 -1.29
C LEU A 170 15.85 -5.35 -1.88
N PRO A 171 16.48 -4.92 -2.99
CA PRO A 171 16.12 -3.69 -3.67
C PRO A 171 14.62 -3.57 -3.96
N GLU A 172 14.06 -2.34 -3.87
CA GLU A 172 12.61 -2.08 -4.04
C GLU A 172 12.00 -2.57 -5.36
N HIS A 173 12.81 -2.81 -6.39
CA HIS A 173 12.32 -3.34 -7.67
C HIS A 173 12.05 -4.85 -7.63
N ILE A 174 12.60 -5.58 -6.65
CA ILE A 174 12.38 -7.01 -6.43
C ILE A 174 11.22 -7.17 -5.45
N GLN A 175 10.03 -7.51 -5.96
CA GLN A 175 8.77 -7.33 -5.23
C GLN A 175 8.26 -8.60 -4.52
N VAL A 176 9.17 -9.48 -4.08
CA VAL A 176 8.85 -10.78 -3.47
C VAL A 176 7.93 -10.63 -2.25
N ILE A 177 8.23 -9.69 -1.34
CA ILE A 177 7.44 -9.52 -0.12
C ILE A 177 6.09 -8.84 -0.40
N GLU A 178 6.01 -7.93 -1.37
CA GLU A 178 4.75 -7.31 -1.82
C GLU A 178 3.83 -8.33 -2.51
N ARG A 179 4.39 -9.23 -3.33
CA ARG A 179 3.63 -10.35 -3.94
C ARG A 179 3.05 -11.27 -2.86
N ILE A 180 3.84 -11.59 -1.84
CA ILE A 180 3.37 -12.38 -0.68
C ILE A 180 2.30 -11.61 0.10
N ALA A 181 2.56 -10.34 0.47
CA ALA A 181 1.65 -9.54 1.29
C ALA A 181 0.34 -9.16 0.58
N THR A 182 0.30 -9.16 -0.76
CA THR A 182 -0.92 -8.88 -1.53
C THR A 182 -1.77 -10.11 -1.82
N GLY A 183 -1.18 -11.31 -1.78
CA GLY A 183 -1.92 -12.57 -1.90
C GLY A 183 -2.63 -12.92 -0.59
N GLU A 184 -3.86 -13.42 -0.67
CA GLU A 184 -4.70 -13.75 0.50
C GLU A 184 -3.98 -14.62 1.54
N VAL A 185 -3.32 -15.69 1.10
CA VAL A 185 -2.58 -16.63 1.95
C VAL A 185 -1.41 -15.93 2.66
N GLY A 186 -0.61 -15.18 1.91
CA GLY A 186 0.58 -14.50 2.46
C GLY A 186 0.22 -13.35 3.39
N ALA A 187 -0.79 -12.54 3.04
CA ALA A 187 -1.37 -11.53 3.92
C ALA A 187 -1.81 -12.15 5.25
N ARG A 188 -2.60 -13.22 5.21
CA ARG A 188 -3.09 -13.93 6.41
C ARG A 188 -1.94 -14.46 7.28
N LEU A 189 -0.89 -15.04 6.69
CA LEU A 189 0.27 -15.54 7.43
C LEU A 189 1.08 -14.42 8.08
N LEU A 190 1.33 -13.32 7.36
CA LEU A 190 2.08 -12.17 7.87
C LEU A 190 1.30 -11.44 8.98
N THR A 191 -0.01 -11.29 8.82
CA THR A 191 -0.90 -10.77 9.87
C THR A 191 -0.90 -11.68 11.11
N SER A 192 -0.98 -13.00 10.94
CA SER A 192 -0.93 -13.97 12.06
C SER A 192 0.42 -13.96 12.79
N LEU A 193 1.52 -13.80 12.05
CA LEU A 193 2.87 -13.63 12.61
C LEU A 193 2.97 -12.33 13.41
N LEU A 194 2.43 -11.23 12.87
CA LEU A 194 2.42 -9.92 13.51
C LEU A 194 1.45 -9.80 14.69
N ASP A 195 0.42 -10.65 14.79
CA ASP A 195 -0.46 -10.73 15.97
C ASP A 195 0.27 -11.36 17.18
N ASN A 196 1.13 -12.34 16.94
CA ASN A 196 1.89 -13.00 18.02
C ASN A 196 3.11 -12.18 18.45
N ASN A 197 3.00 -11.48 19.60
CA ASN A 197 4.08 -10.68 20.21
C ASN A 197 5.43 -11.42 20.34
N SER A 198 5.40 -12.72 20.68
CA SER A 198 6.61 -13.52 20.92
C SER A 198 7.31 -13.84 19.59
N LEU A 199 6.57 -14.37 18.62
CA LEU A 199 7.10 -14.68 17.29
C LEU A 199 7.58 -13.42 16.57
N THR A 200 6.81 -12.33 16.62
CA THR A 200 7.19 -11.05 16.01
C THR A 200 8.57 -10.59 16.48
N ARG A 201 8.83 -10.59 17.81
CA ARG A 201 10.10 -10.16 18.40
C ARG A 201 11.28 -11.11 18.10
N GLN A 202 11.00 -12.37 17.79
CA GLN A 202 12.03 -13.33 17.40
C GLN A 202 12.38 -13.24 15.91
N ILE A 203 11.39 -12.96 15.04
CA ILE A 203 11.53 -13.02 13.57
C ILE A 203 11.81 -11.64 12.94
N PHE A 204 11.31 -10.54 13.50
CA PHE A 204 11.52 -9.21 12.94
C PHE A 204 12.39 -8.34 13.85
N THR A 205 13.44 -7.74 13.27
CA THR A 205 14.14 -6.60 13.87
C THR A 205 13.38 -5.30 13.58
N ASP A 206 13.69 -4.23 14.32
CA ASP A 206 13.07 -2.91 14.09
C ASP A 206 13.33 -2.37 12.67
N ASP A 207 14.50 -2.71 12.09
CA ASP A 207 14.84 -2.41 10.69
C ASP A 207 14.01 -3.23 9.69
N CYS A 208 13.73 -4.50 10.00
CA CYS A 208 12.84 -5.32 9.16
C CYS A 208 11.42 -4.76 9.17
N LEU A 209 10.89 -4.37 10.35
CA LEU A 209 9.58 -3.74 10.47
C LEU A 209 9.54 -2.39 9.74
N TYR A 210 10.62 -1.60 9.81
CA TYR A 210 10.76 -0.35 9.05
C TYR A 210 10.66 -0.58 7.55
N LEU A 211 11.51 -1.45 7.01
CA LEU A 211 11.54 -1.74 5.58
C LEU A 211 10.19 -2.31 5.11
N PHE A 212 9.57 -3.18 5.91
CA PHE A 212 8.28 -3.75 5.57
C PHE A 212 7.17 -2.69 5.56
N GLY A 213 7.05 -1.88 6.61
CA GLY A 213 6.04 -0.82 6.70
C GLY A 213 6.23 0.26 5.64
N HIS A 214 7.48 0.63 5.33
CA HIS A 214 7.78 1.56 4.23
C HIS A 214 7.34 0.99 2.87
N ARG A 215 7.62 -0.29 2.59
CA ARG A 215 7.21 -0.96 1.33
C ARG A 215 5.69 -1.09 1.23
N LEU A 216 5.00 -1.43 2.33
CA LEU A 216 3.53 -1.48 2.39
C LEU A 216 2.90 -0.10 2.20
N ALA A 217 3.35 0.93 2.94
CA ALA A 217 2.87 2.29 2.81
C ALA A 217 3.02 2.77 1.36
N LYS A 218 4.19 2.57 0.75
CA LYS A 218 4.44 2.88 -0.67
C LYS A 218 3.53 2.10 -1.61
N LEU A 219 3.23 0.82 -1.33
CA LEU A 219 2.34 0.01 -2.15
C LEU A 219 0.88 0.52 -2.08
N ILE A 220 0.39 0.86 -0.88
CA ILE A 220 -0.97 1.37 -0.64
C ILE A 220 -1.14 2.79 -1.18
N THR A 221 -0.24 3.74 -0.83
CA THR A 221 -0.31 5.13 -1.31
C THR A 221 -0.31 5.21 -2.84
N ASN A 222 0.46 4.33 -3.50
CA ASN A 222 0.48 4.27 -4.96
C ASN A 222 -0.63 3.39 -5.56
N CYS A 223 -1.57 2.87 -4.77
CA CYS A 223 -2.66 2.01 -5.24
C CYS A 223 -3.83 2.84 -5.79
N ILE A 224 -4.47 2.35 -6.85
CA ILE A 224 -5.59 3.06 -7.47
C ILE A 224 -6.91 2.89 -6.71
N ALA A 225 -7.06 1.80 -5.95
CA ALA A 225 -8.15 1.62 -5.01
C ALA A 225 -7.98 2.57 -3.80
N SER A 226 -9.09 2.94 -3.16
CA SER A 226 -9.04 3.43 -1.78
C SER A 226 -8.91 2.23 -0.85
N HIS A 227 -8.17 2.42 0.24
CA HIS A 227 -8.09 1.46 1.33
C HIS A 227 -8.96 1.99 2.48
N GLY A 228 -9.39 1.12 3.41
CA GLY A 228 -10.21 1.57 4.54
C GLY A 228 -9.52 2.69 5.32
N SER A 229 -10.29 3.63 5.89
CA SER A 229 -9.74 4.82 6.56
C SER A 229 -8.69 4.48 7.60
N GLU A 230 -8.85 3.38 8.35
CA GLU A 230 -7.87 2.88 9.33
C GLU A 230 -6.47 2.64 8.73
N SER A 231 -6.40 2.16 7.48
CA SER A 231 -5.13 1.89 6.78
C SER A 231 -4.54 3.14 6.15
N GLU A 232 -5.37 4.07 5.66
CA GLU A 232 -4.93 5.38 5.17
C GLU A 232 -4.41 6.26 6.35
N ASP A 233 -5.11 6.23 7.50
CA ASP A 233 -4.66 6.80 8.78
C ASP A 233 -3.34 6.15 9.24
N ALA A 234 -3.22 4.81 9.17
CA ALA A 234 -1.99 4.12 9.55
C ALA A 234 -0.77 4.58 8.73
N ILE A 235 -0.96 4.96 7.46
CA ILE A 235 0.10 5.50 6.59
C ILE A 235 0.44 6.94 6.96
N SER A 236 -0.56 7.79 7.20
CA SER A 236 -0.35 9.17 7.68
C SER A 236 0.41 9.18 9.02
N VAL A 237 0.02 8.30 9.95
CA VAL A 237 0.68 8.10 11.25
C VAL A 237 2.09 7.50 11.08
N TRP A 238 2.28 6.59 10.12
CA TRP A 238 3.60 6.02 9.80
C TRP A 238 4.57 7.09 9.32
N SER A 239 4.20 7.88 8.30
CA SER A 239 5.07 8.94 7.76
C SER A 239 5.48 9.91 8.86
N LYS A 240 4.51 10.46 9.60
CA LYS A 240 4.75 11.40 10.71
C LYS A 240 5.65 10.80 11.81
N SER A 241 5.50 9.50 12.10
CA SER A 241 6.38 8.81 13.08
C SER A 241 7.83 8.76 12.61
N GLU A 242 8.04 8.46 11.33
CA GLU A 242 9.38 8.35 10.73
C GLU A 242 10.05 9.71 10.54
N ASP A 243 9.30 10.75 10.16
CA ASP A 243 9.79 12.13 10.05
C ASP A 243 10.27 12.66 11.42
N ILE A 244 9.48 12.42 12.48
CA ILE A 244 9.85 12.77 13.86
C ILE A 244 11.09 11.98 14.31
N ARG A 245 11.10 10.66 14.09
CA ARG A 245 12.25 9.81 14.46
C ARG A 245 13.53 10.30 13.80
N LYS A 246 13.50 10.53 12.48
CA LYS A 246 14.66 10.98 11.70
C LYS A 246 15.18 12.34 12.18
N SER A 247 14.27 13.29 12.43
CA SER A 247 14.62 14.61 13.00
C SER A 247 15.33 14.49 14.36
N LEU A 248 14.86 13.59 15.23
CA LEU A 248 15.49 13.33 16.53
C LEU A 248 16.85 12.63 16.39
N GLU A 249 16.99 11.68 15.47
CA GLU A 249 18.27 11.01 15.18
C GLU A 249 19.32 11.98 14.63
N ASP A 250 18.93 12.86 13.70
CA ASP A 250 19.79 13.91 13.15
C ASP A 250 20.27 14.89 14.24
N GLN A 251 19.38 15.30 15.14
CA GLN A 251 19.74 16.12 16.31
C GLN A 251 20.71 15.39 17.25
N LEU A 252 20.41 14.14 17.60
CA LEU A 252 21.28 13.32 18.45
C LEU A 252 22.66 13.09 17.84
N GLN A 253 22.76 12.97 16.51
CA GLN A 253 24.03 12.82 15.82
C GLN A 253 24.85 14.12 15.85
N ARG A 254 24.23 15.29 15.59
CA ARG A 254 24.88 16.60 15.72
C ARG A 254 25.39 16.85 17.15
N ILE A 255 24.60 16.49 18.17
CA ILE A 255 25.02 16.63 19.58
C ILE A 255 26.27 15.77 19.86
N LYS A 256 26.31 14.50 19.43
CA LYS A 256 27.49 13.63 19.59
C LYS A 256 28.75 14.17 18.89
N GLU A 257 28.58 14.84 17.76
CA GLU A 257 29.70 15.46 17.03
C GLU A 257 30.26 16.67 17.77
N VAL A 258 29.40 17.45 18.44
CA VAL A 258 29.83 18.53 19.35
C VAL A 258 30.41 17.97 20.65
N GLU A 259 29.87 16.89 21.22
CA GLU A 259 30.39 16.22 22.43
C GLU A 259 31.84 15.74 22.28
N LYS A 260 32.25 15.34 21.07
CA LYS A 260 33.66 15.02 20.76
C LYS A 260 34.61 16.22 20.89
N THR A 261 34.09 17.44 21.02
CA THR A 261 34.87 18.68 21.12
C THR A 261 34.73 19.40 22.46
N ARG A 262 33.61 19.22 23.20
CA ARG A 262 33.36 19.77 24.56
C ARG A 262 32.38 18.89 25.35
N SER A 263 32.38 18.99 26.68
CA SER A 263 31.30 18.42 27.52
C SER A 263 29.96 19.11 27.22
N VAL A 264 28.92 18.35 26.86
CA VAL A 264 27.56 18.86 26.53
C VAL A 264 26.49 18.26 27.46
N GLU A 265 26.74 18.27 28.76
CA GLU A 265 25.67 18.05 29.73
C GLU A 265 24.62 19.17 29.62
N GLY A 266 23.44 18.85 29.07
CA GLY A 266 22.33 19.78 28.93
C GLY A 266 21.91 20.14 27.51
N ALA A 267 22.34 19.40 26.47
CA ALA A 267 21.85 19.61 25.10
C ALA A 267 20.31 19.55 25.02
N VAL A 268 19.70 20.67 24.62
CA VAL A 268 18.25 20.80 24.40
C VAL A 268 17.87 20.12 23.10
N ILE A 269 16.75 19.40 23.10
CA ILE A 269 16.14 18.79 21.91
C ILE A 269 14.96 19.64 21.49
N GLU A 270 14.91 20.03 20.21
CA GLU A 270 13.86 20.87 19.65
C GLU A 270 12.85 20.02 18.86
N VAL A 271 11.56 20.29 19.07
CA VAL A 271 10.44 19.60 18.42
C VAL A 271 9.38 20.63 18.08
N ASN A 272 8.90 20.65 16.82
CA ASN A 272 7.83 21.56 16.39
C ASN A 272 6.48 21.20 17.05
N ASP A 273 5.53 22.13 17.07
CA ASP A 273 4.29 21.92 17.84
C ASP A 273 3.38 20.84 17.27
N ASP A 274 3.42 20.58 15.96
CA ASP A 274 2.71 19.46 15.32
C ASP A 274 3.25 18.10 15.78
N ALA A 275 4.58 17.94 15.85
CA ALA A 275 5.19 16.74 16.40
C ALA A 275 4.93 16.61 17.92
N LYS A 276 4.93 17.72 18.68
CA LYS A 276 4.49 17.69 20.09
C LYS A 276 3.04 17.23 20.22
N HIS A 277 2.14 17.71 19.36
CA HIS A 277 0.74 17.33 19.35
C HIS A 277 0.57 15.85 18.97
N PHE A 278 1.24 15.39 17.92
CA PHE A 278 1.28 13.98 17.50
C PHE A 278 1.77 13.07 18.62
N LEU A 279 2.91 13.38 19.26
CA LEU A 279 3.46 12.58 20.36
C LEU A 279 2.50 12.51 21.55
N ARG A 280 1.79 13.61 21.86
CA ARG A 280 0.75 13.62 22.92
C ARG A 280 -0.44 12.74 22.58
N LEU A 281 -0.98 12.81 21.35
CA LEU A 281 -2.04 11.90 20.89
C LEU A 281 -1.58 10.43 20.94
N ALA A 282 -0.33 10.19 20.53
CA ALA A 282 0.33 8.89 20.62
C ALA A 282 0.67 8.48 22.07
N ARG A 283 0.49 9.33 23.09
CA ARG A 283 0.93 9.07 24.49
C ARG A 283 2.42 8.72 24.60
N ILE A 284 3.25 9.23 23.70
CA ILE A 284 4.71 9.13 23.75
C ILE A 284 5.25 10.39 24.41
N ALA A 285 6.28 10.25 25.25
CA ALA A 285 6.91 11.39 25.90
C ALA A 285 7.46 12.39 24.86
N THR A 286 7.18 13.67 25.05
CA THR A 286 7.84 14.74 24.29
C THR A 286 9.29 14.87 24.76
N PRO A 287 10.28 14.79 23.88
CA PRO A 287 11.67 14.86 24.29
C PRO A 287 12.09 16.31 24.57
N TYR A 288 12.97 16.48 25.55
CA TYR A 288 13.54 17.76 25.95
C TYR A 288 15.06 17.67 26.21
N ASN A 289 15.63 16.47 26.18
CA ASN A 289 17.06 16.19 26.31
C ASN A 289 17.43 14.87 25.60
N VAL A 290 18.73 14.57 25.48
CA VAL A 290 19.26 13.36 24.82
C VAL A 290 18.62 12.05 25.33
N THR A 291 18.42 11.91 26.63
CA THR A 291 17.83 10.69 27.24
C THR A 291 16.37 10.52 26.84
N THR A 292 15.59 11.60 26.90
CA THR A 292 14.17 11.56 26.52
C THR A 292 14.00 11.40 25.02
N ALA A 293 14.87 11.99 24.18
CA ALA A 293 14.87 11.73 22.73
C ALA A 293 15.08 10.25 22.39
N LYS A 294 16.02 9.56 23.05
CA LYS A 294 16.20 8.11 22.90
C LYS A 294 14.95 7.32 23.30
N ASN A 295 14.31 7.70 24.41
CA ASN A 295 13.06 7.06 24.86
C ASN A 295 11.87 7.36 23.91
N THR A 296 11.79 8.56 23.34
CA THR A 296 10.79 8.93 22.32
C THR A 296 10.98 8.11 21.04
N ILE A 297 12.23 7.98 20.56
CA ILE A 297 12.57 7.12 19.43
C ILE A 297 12.11 5.69 19.71
N GLN A 298 12.49 5.11 20.87
CA GLN A 298 12.06 3.77 21.26
C GLN A 298 10.53 3.60 21.27
N GLY A 299 9.79 4.57 21.81
CA GLY A 299 8.32 4.56 21.82
C GLY A 299 7.68 4.70 20.42
N LEU A 300 8.38 5.30 19.45
CA LEU A 300 7.97 5.31 18.04
C LEU A 300 8.26 3.95 17.37
N LEU A 301 9.44 3.36 17.63
CA LEU A 301 9.83 2.04 17.12
C LEU A 301 8.84 0.96 17.53
N GLU A 302 8.46 0.92 18.82
CA GLU A 302 7.53 -0.07 19.39
C GLU A 302 6.14 -0.07 18.72
N ARG A 303 5.75 1.03 18.07
CA ARG A 303 4.47 1.17 17.36
C ARG A 303 4.51 0.77 15.90
N ARG A 304 5.69 0.61 15.29
CA ARG A 304 5.82 0.22 13.88
C ARG A 304 5.02 -1.03 13.55
N ARG A 305 5.14 -2.06 14.41
CA ARG A 305 4.41 -3.33 14.30
C ARG A 305 2.89 -3.13 14.15
N GLU A 306 2.29 -2.30 15.00
CA GLU A 306 0.84 -2.02 14.98
C GLU A 306 0.44 -1.40 13.63
N LYS A 307 1.23 -0.45 13.13
CA LYS A 307 0.95 0.21 11.84
C LYS A 307 1.15 -0.73 10.65
N VAL A 308 2.19 -1.57 10.65
CA VAL A 308 2.38 -2.64 9.65
C VAL A 308 1.18 -3.60 9.64
N TYR A 309 0.68 -3.98 10.81
CA TYR A 309 -0.52 -4.82 10.95
C TYR A 309 -1.77 -4.14 10.36
N THR A 310 -2.04 -2.88 10.69
CA THR A 310 -3.19 -2.10 10.15
C THR A 310 -3.07 -1.80 8.65
N MET A 311 -1.86 -1.75 8.09
CA MET A 311 -1.67 -1.70 6.64
C MET A 311 -2.01 -3.05 5.98
N LEU A 312 -1.55 -4.16 6.57
CA LEU A 312 -1.80 -5.51 6.06
C LEU A 312 -3.27 -5.94 6.11
N SER A 313 -4.04 -5.45 7.09
CA SER A 313 -5.48 -5.75 7.18
C SER A 313 -6.31 -5.20 6.01
N SER A 314 -5.73 -4.37 5.12
CA SER A 314 -6.37 -3.93 3.88
C SER A 314 -6.20 -4.86 2.67
N TYR A 315 -5.56 -6.02 2.85
CA TYR A 315 -5.32 -7.01 1.80
C TYR A 315 -6.22 -8.25 1.92
N PRO A 316 -6.58 -8.92 0.80
CA PRO A 316 -6.11 -8.69 -0.57
C PRO A 316 -6.85 -7.53 -1.29
N CYS A 317 -6.09 -6.51 -1.71
CA CYS A 317 -6.56 -5.46 -2.61
C CYS A 317 -6.22 -5.85 -4.07
N SER A 318 -7.22 -6.01 -4.94
CA SER A 318 -7.05 -6.54 -6.30
C SER A 318 -6.11 -5.70 -7.17
N ALA A 319 -6.19 -4.37 -7.08
CA ALA A 319 -5.29 -3.46 -7.80
C ALA A 319 -3.84 -3.57 -7.30
N CYS A 320 -3.66 -3.61 -5.97
CA CYS A 320 -2.35 -3.77 -5.36
C CYS A 320 -1.78 -5.18 -5.57
N HIS A 321 -2.61 -6.20 -5.83
CA HIS A 321 -2.18 -7.57 -6.15
C HIS A 321 -1.77 -7.71 -7.63
N ALA A 322 -2.51 -7.11 -8.56
CA ALA A 322 -2.18 -7.15 -9.99
C ALA A 322 -0.83 -6.46 -10.31
N ARG A 323 -0.48 -5.42 -9.56
CA ARG A 323 0.73 -4.60 -9.79
C ARG A 323 2.05 -5.37 -9.60
N PRO A 324 2.36 -6.01 -8.45
CA PRO A 324 3.60 -6.73 -8.27
C PRO A 324 3.79 -7.91 -9.22
N LEU A 325 2.70 -8.46 -9.75
CA LEU A 325 2.75 -9.54 -10.75
C LEU A 325 3.02 -9.03 -12.17
N GLY A 326 3.03 -7.71 -12.41
CA GLY A 326 3.03 -7.14 -13.76
C GLY A 326 1.76 -7.46 -14.56
N LEU A 327 0.70 -7.90 -13.88
CA LEU A 327 -0.55 -8.39 -14.47
C LEU A 327 -1.65 -7.32 -14.44
N MET A 328 -1.30 -6.04 -14.56
CA MET A 328 -2.29 -4.97 -14.75
C MET A 328 -2.89 -5.08 -16.15
N LYS A 329 -3.87 -5.98 -16.28
CA LYS A 329 -4.75 -6.08 -17.44
C LYS A 329 -5.58 -4.81 -17.54
N THR A 330 -5.44 -4.10 -18.65
CA THR A 330 -6.37 -3.03 -18.99
C THR A 330 -7.78 -3.62 -19.21
N PRO A 331 -8.86 -2.81 -19.13
CA PRO A 331 -10.21 -3.23 -19.52
C PRO A 331 -10.31 -3.73 -20.99
N TYR A 332 -9.27 -3.52 -21.79
CA TYR A 332 -9.17 -3.91 -23.20
C TYR A 332 -8.32 -5.17 -23.44
N GLY A 333 -7.84 -5.82 -22.37
CA GLY A 333 -7.17 -7.12 -22.44
C GLY A 333 -5.67 -7.08 -22.72
N GLU A 334 -5.07 -5.89 -22.79
CA GLU A 334 -3.62 -5.74 -23.00
C GLU A 334 -2.86 -5.93 -21.68
N VAL A 335 -1.71 -6.62 -21.76
CA VAL A 335 -0.80 -6.86 -20.65
C VAL A 335 0.43 -5.99 -20.84
N LEU A 336 0.53 -4.90 -20.07
CA LEU A 336 1.69 -4.03 -20.09
C LEU A 336 2.83 -4.64 -19.24
N GLY A 337 3.93 -4.99 -19.91
CA GLY A 337 5.14 -5.48 -19.25
C GLY A 337 5.84 -4.42 -18.39
N PRO A 338 6.74 -4.83 -17.48
CA PRO A 338 7.39 -3.91 -16.55
C PRO A 338 8.34 -2.95 -17.29
N ARG A 339 7.95 -1.68 -17.42
CA ARG A 339 8.87 -0.60 -17.80
C ARG A 339 9.34 0.19 -16.59
N GLN A 340 10.56 0.72 -16.74
CA GLN A 340 11.31 1.39 -15.69
C GLN A 340 10.59 2.64 -15.17
N LYS A 341 10.73 2.87 -13.86
CA LYS A 341 10.68 4.17 -13.17
C LYS A 341 10.20 5.36 -14.01
N ASP A 342 8.89 5.48 -14.20
CA ASP A 342 8.30 6.80 -14.18
C ASP A 342 8.48 7.33 -12.76
N VAL A 343 9.36 8.33 -12.63
CA VAL A 343 9.40 9.17 -11.43
C VAL A 343 8.00 9.76 -11.33
N LEU A 344 7.29 9.45 -10.24
CA LEU A 344 6.05 10.16 -9.94
C LEU A 344 6.43 11.63 -9.76
N GLU A 345 5.96 12.48 -10.67
CA GLU A 345 5.85 13.90 -10.39
C GLU A 345 4.98 14.06 -9.14
N ASP A 346 5.48 14.85 -8.20
CA ASP A 346 4.86 15.01 -6.89
C ASP A 346 3.53 15.74 -7.04
N ILE A 347 2.42 14.99 -6.88
CA ILE A 347 1.04 15.48 -7.07
C ILE A 347 0.71 16.58 -6.03
N ASN A 348 1.56 16.77 -5.02
CA ASN A 348 1.41 17.76 -3.96
C ASN A 348 2.02 19.13 -4.32
N ALA A 349 2.71 19.27 -5.45
CA ALA A 349 3.19 20.56 -5.93
C ALA A 349 2.01 21.47 -6.35
N PRO A 350 2.03 22.78 -6.03
CA PRO A 350 0.92 23.67 -6.37
C PRO A 350 0.79 23.85 -7.89
N PHE A 351 -0.27 23.29 -8.46
CA PHE A 351 -0.60 23.31 -9.88
C PHE A 351 -0.92 24.70 -10.47
N GLY A 352 -0.87 25.80 -9.72
CA GLY A 352 -1.19 27.14 -10.22
C GLY A 352 -1.74 28.08 -9.16
N VAL A 353 -2.36 29.18 -9.58
CA VAL A 353 -2.86 30.23 -8.68
C VAL A 353 -4.22 29.92 -8.04
N PHE A 354 -5.06 29.10 -8.68
CA PHE A 354 -6.30 28.58 -8.09
C PHE A 354 -6.08 27.18 -7.50
N PRO A 355 -6.51 26.92 -6.25
CA PRO A 355 -6.53 25.57 -5.71
C PRO A 355 -7.43 24.63 -6.51
N ILE A 356 -6.91 23.43 -6.80
CA ILE A 356 -7.60 22.35 -7.50
C ILE A 356 -8.13 21.36 -6.44
N TYR A 357 -9.45 21.19 -6.38
CA TYR A 357 -10.12 20.20 -5.55
C TYR A 357 -10.62 19.07 -6.44
N VAL A 358 -10.30 17.83 -6.11
CA VAL A 358 -10.60 16.66 -6.95
C VAL A 358 -11.60 15.76 -6.23
N SER A 359 -12.71 15.45 -6.89
CA SER A 359 -13.68 14.52 -6.35
C SER A 359 -13.11 13.10 -6.25
N GLU A 360 -13.58 12.23 -5.36
CA GLU A 360 -13.27 10.80 -5.33
C GLU A 360 -13.48 10.11 -6.69
N ALA A 361 -14.48 10.57 -7.44
CA ALA A 361 -14.78 10.05 -8.76
C ALA A 361 -13.71 10.50 -9.76
N ALA A 362 -13.33 11.78 -9.76
CA ALA A 362 -12.24 12.32 -10.57
C ALA A 362 -10.85 11.83 -10.13
N MET A 363 -10.67 11.51 -8.86
CA MET A 363 -9.43 10.96 -8.30
C MET A 363 -9.26 9.52 -8.79
N ARG A 364 -10.34 8.72 -8.81
CA ARG A 364 -10.36 7.42 -9.50
C ARG A 364 -10.08 7.57 -11.00
N ASP A 365 -10.59 8.61 -11.65
CA ASP A 365 -10.34 8.86 -13.08
C ASP A 365 -8.91 9.33 -13.37
N LEU A 366 -8.28 10.14 -12.51
CA LEU A 366 -6.85 10.50 -12.59
C LEU A 366 -5.97 9.26 -12.41
N LYS A 367 -6.27 8.47 -11.38
CA LYS A 367 -5.62 7.19 -11.09
C LYS A 367 -5.77 6.21 -12.27
N GLY A 368 -6.93 6.19 -12.93
CA GLY A 368 -7.15 5.43 -14.18
C GLY A 368 -6.36 5.98 -15.37
N SER A 369 -6.48 7.28 -15.66
CA SER A 369 -5.84 7.92 -16.82
C SER A 369 -4.31 7.88 -16.76
N ARG A 370 -3.74 7.76 -15.56
CA ARG A 370 -2.32 7.46 -15.32
C ARG A 370 -1.90 6.08 -15.82
N MET A 371 -2.76 5.08 -15.71
CA MET A 371 -2.51 3.74 -16.25
C MET A 371 -2.49 3.74 -17.78
N ASP A 372 -3.26 4.65 -18.40
CA ASP A 372 -3.40 4.76 -19.86
C ASP A 372 -2.33 5.67 -20.51
N GLY A 373 -1.34 6.16 -19.76
CA GLY A 373 -0.35 7.14 -20.24
C GLY A 373 -0.91 8.55 -20.52
N ASN A 374 -2.18 8.79 -20.18
CA ASN A 374 -2.91 10.05 -20.42
C ASN A 374 -2.72 11.08 -19.29
N LEU A 375 -1.98 10.75 -18.22
CA LEU A 375 -1.76 11.68 -17.11
C LEU A 375 -1.06 12.99 -17.53
N PRO A 376 0.02 13.00 -18.33
CA PRO A 376 0.68 14.26 -18.72
C PRO A 376 -0.24 15.30 -19.41
N PRO A 377 -1.05 14.98 -20.44
CA PRO A 377 -1.98 15.96 -21.02
C PRO A 377 -3.11 16.35 -20.07
N ILE A 378 -3.53 15.48 -19.15
CA ILE A 378 -4.50 15.82 -18.10
C ILE A 378 -3.89 16.80 -17.10
N LEU A 379 -2.68 16.53 -16.58
CA LEU A 379 -1.98 17.43 -15.64
C LEU A 379 -1.70 18.78 -16.29
N ALA A 380 -1.25 18.82 -17.55
CA ALA A 380 -1.11 20.06 -18.30
C ALA A 380 -2.45 20.83 -18.42
N THR A 381 -3.57 20.12 -18.55
CA THR A 381 -4.90 20.74 -18.60
C THR A 381 -5.37 21.21 -17.22
N LEU A 382 -5.06 20.48 -16.13
CA LEU A 382 -5.32 20.89 -14.75
C LEU A 382 -4.46 22.10 -14.33
N GLN A 383 -3.19 22.15 -14.73
CA GLN A 383 -2.30 23.30 -14.60
C GLN A 383 -2.91 24.53 -15.28
N ARG A 384 -3.32 24.39 -16.55
CA ARG A 384 -3.97 25.46 -17.32
C ARG A 384 -5.31 25.92 -16.73
N LEU A 385 -6.05 25.03 -16.07
CA LEU A 385 -7.20 25.41 -15.25
C LEU A 385 -6.74 26.19 -14.01
N ALA A 386 -5.81 25.67 -13.22
CA ALA A 386 -5.29 26.32 -12.01
C ALA A 386 -4.62 27.69 -12.27
N ASP A 387 -4.08 27.93 -13.46
CA ASP A 387 -3.56 29.22 -13.92
C ASP A 387 -4.68 30.23 -14.34
N GLY A 388 -5.95 29.83 -14.23
CA GLY A 388 -7.10 30.70 -14.49
C GLY A 388 -7.35 31.01 -15.97
N LEU A 389 -6.82 30.20 -16.90
CA LEU A 389 -6.85 30.47 -18.35
C LEU A 389 -8.20 30.17 -19.03
N TRP A 390 -9.23 29.76 -18.28
CA TRP A 390 -10.49 29.25 -18.83
C TRP A 390 -11.39 30.29 -19.52
N GLU A 391 -11.10 31.58 -19.42
CA GLU A 391 -11.77 32.63 -20.21
C GLU A 391 -11.03 32.95 -21.52
N SER A 392 -9.71 32.67 -21.59
CA SER A 392 -8.87 32.94 -22.77
C SER A 392 -8.69 31.70 -23.65
N ASP A 393 -8.66 30.51 -23.06
CA ASP A 393 -8.62 29.23 -23.78
C ASP A 393 -10.00 28.54 -23.84
N LYS A 394 -10.54 28.45 -25.05
CA LYS A 394 -11.83 27.83 -25.36
C LYS A 394 -11.86 26.32 -25.08
N THR A 395 -10.73 25.63 -25.12
CA THR A 395 -10.64 24.19 -24.83
C THR A 395 -10.93 23.89 -23.37
N LEU A 396 -10.75 24.85 -22.46
CA LEU A 396 -10.99 24.68 -21.03
C LEU A 396 -12.46 24.90 -20.62
N SER A 397 -13.26 25.54 -21.49
CA SER A 397 -14.61 26.01 -21.16
C SER A 397 -15.64 25.68 -22.26
N LEU A 398 -15.69 24.42 -22.66
CA LEU A 398 -16.72 23.88 -23.55
C LEU A 398 -18.08 23.84 -22.84
N SER A 399 -19.14 24.28 -23.52
CA SER A 399 -20.48 24.39 -22.96
C SER A 399 -21.20 23.04 -22.86
N VAL A 400 -21.77 22.77 -21.67
CA VAL A 400 -22.47 21.52 -21.37
C VAL A 400 -23.94 21.60 -21.79
N GLY A 401 -24.21 21.38 -23.08
CA GLY A 401 -25.57 21.11 -23.59
C GLY A 401 -26.20 22.23 -24.43
N LYS A 402 -27.50 22.09 -24.71
CA LYS A 402 -28.25 23.02 -25.56
C LYS A 402 -28.60 24.31 -24.80
N SER A 403 -28.36 25.45 -25.44
CA SER A 403 -28.62 26.80 -24.95
C SER A 403 -30.01 26.97 -24.31
N ARG A 404 -30.04 27.01 -22.98
CA ARG A 404 -31.12 27.62 -22.18
C ARG A 404 -30.84 29.13 -22.03
N PRO A 405 -31.84 29.96 -21.70
CA PRO A 405 -31.73 31.42 -21.79
C PRO A 405 -30.56 32.01 -20.97
N LYS A 406 -29.97 33.09 -21.51
CA LYS A 406 -28.70 33.73 -21.12
C LYS A 406 -28.61 34.30 -19.68
N THR A 407 -29.59 34.09 -18.82
CA THR A 407 -29.72 34.78 -17.52
C THR A 407 -28.98 34.13 -16.35
N VAL A 408 -28.37 32.97 -16.52
CA VAL A 408 -27.54 32.31 -15.49
C VAL A 408 -26.23 31.86 -16.12
N GLU A 409 -25.10 32.35 -15.59
CA GLU A 409 -23.77 31.83 -15.94
C GLU A 409 -23.57 30.50 -15.20
N PHE A 410 -23.43 29.40 -15.95
CA PHE A 410 -23.21 28.07 -15.39
C PHE A 410 -21.81 27.98 -14.78
N LEU A 411 -21.70 27.43 -13.57
CA LEU A 411 -20.40 27.16 -12.94
C LEU A 411 -19.78 25.90 -13.55
N LEU A 412 -20.61 24.91 -13.88
CA LEU A 412 -20.24 23.67 -14.54
C LEU A 412 -19.78 23.89 -15.99
N ARG A 413 -18.55 23.48 -16.27
CA ARG A 413 -17.86 23.60 -17.55
C ARG A 413 -17.15 22.28 -17.89
N VAL A 414 -16.75 22.12 -19.15
CA VAL A 414 -15.93 20.99 -19.59
C VAL A 414 -14.64 21.50 -20.21
N ALA A 415 -13.51 21.01 -19.73
CA ALA A 415 -12.22 21.16 -20.38
C ALA A 415 -11.93 19.92 -21.26
N GLN A 416 -11.17 20.10 -22.33
CA GLN A 416 -10.73 19.05 -23.24
C GLN A 416 -9.21 18.89 -23.16
N TRP A 417 -8.74 17.67 -22.89
CA TRP A 417 -7.31 17.33 -22.81
C TRP A 417 -6.85 16.41 -23.96
N ALA A 418 -7.79 15.79 -24.69
CA ALA A 418 -7.56 15.05 -25.92
C ALA A 418 -8.84 15.04 -26.79
N ASP A 419 -8.76 14.57 -28.04
CA ASP A 419 -9.91 14.54 -28.99
C ASP A 419 -11.18 13.91 -28.39
N ASN A 420 -10.99 12.81 -27.65
CA ASN A 420 -12.06 12.13 -26.90
C ASN A 420 -11.93 12.26 -25.38
N GLY A 421 -10.94 13.02 -24.88
CA GLY A 421 -10.61 13.13 -23.45
C GLY A 421 -11.07 14.46 -22.86
N TYR A 422 -11.93 14.40 -21.84
CA TYR A 422 -12.55 15.56 -21.23
C TYR A 422 -12.40 15.57 -19.70
N ILE A 423 -12.49 16.75 -19.09
CA ILE A 423 -12.55 17.01 -17.64
C ILE A 423 -13.84 17.78 -17.38
N LEU A 424 -14.72 17.25 -16.54
CA LEU A 424 -15.90 17.97 -16.04
C LEU A 424 -15.51 18.69 -14.76
N TRP A 425 -15.69 20.01 -14.72
CA TRP A 425 -15.25 20.85 -13.61
C TRP A 425 -16.22 21.99 -13.34
N GLU A 426 -16.18 22.57 -12.14
CA GLU A 426 -16.93 23.78 -11.80
C GLU A 426 -16.04 24.80 -11.07
N ARG A 427 -16.37 26.09 -11.19
CA ARG A 427 -15.83 27.13 -10.30
C ARG A 427 -16.60 27.09 -8.98
N GLY A 428 -15.90 27.12 -7.86
CA GLY A 428 -16.51 27.12 -6.53
C GLY A 428 -15.81 28.04 -5.55
N VAL A 429 -16.24 27.98 -4.29
CA VAL A 429 -15.58 28.64 -3.15
C VAL A 429 -15.39 27.61 -2.04
N GLY A 430 -14.20 27.55 -1.45
CA GLY A 430 -13.84 26.59 -0.41
C GLY A 430 -12.79 27.15 0.55
N ARG A 431 -12.50 26.43 1.63
CA ARG A 431 -11.43 26.79 2.59
C ARG A 431 -10.19 25.94 2.34
N ILE A 432 -9.01 26.55 2.44
CA ILE A 432 -7.69 25.90 2.27
C ILE A 432 -7.24 25.15 3.55
N ASP A 433 -8.11 25.10 4.58
CA ASP A 433 -8.04 24.23 5.75
C ASP A 433 -9.46 24.23 6.37
N GLU A 434 -9.93 23.13 6.96
CA GLU A 434 -11.19 23.15 7.75
C GLU A 434 -11.14 24.21 8.86
N LYS A 435 -9.95 24.49 9.40
CA LYS A 435 -9.68 25.47 10.45
C LYS A 435 -9.36 26.88 9.94
N ALA A 436 -9.32 27.12 8.62
CA ALA A 436 -9.06 28.45 8.09
C ALA A 436 -10.31 29.33 8.11
N ASP A 437 -10.22 30.49 8.74
CA ASP A 437 -11.24 31.56 8.66
C ASP A 437 -11.30 32.25 7.28
N LYS A 438 -10.63 31.67 6.28
CA LYS A 438 -10.39 32.26 4.96
C LYS A 438 -10.93 31.35 3.87
N TRP A 439 -11.97 31.84 3.19
CA TRP A 439 -12.48 31.23 1.97
C TRP A 439 -11.72 31.74 0.75
N THR A 440 -11.58 30.89 -0.27
CA THR A 440 -10.98 31.22 -1.56
C THR A 440 -11.82 30.65 -2.69
N GLN A 441 -11.79 31.29 -3.85
CA GLN A 441 -12.24 30.65 -5.08
C GLN A 441 -11.36 29.43 -5.40
N ILE A 442 -12.00 28.35 -5.86
CA ILE A 442 -11.38 27.07 -6.18
C ILE A 442 -11.87 26.54 -7.54
N VAL A 443 -11.13 25.58 -8.08
CA VAL A 443 -11.52 24.77 -9.24
C VAL A 443 -11.86 23.37 -8.73
N LYS A 444 -13.11 22.93 -8.90
CA LYS A 444 -13.56 21.60 -8.47
C LYS A 444 -13.70 20.66 -9.65
N ILE A 445 -12.89 19.62 -9.68
CA ILE A 445 -12.86 18.58 -10.71
C ILE A 445 -13.84 17.46 -10.31
N ILE A 446 -14.88 17.27 -11.11
CA ILE A 446 -16.02 16.39 -10.78
C ILE A 446 -15.82 15.00 -11.37
N ARG A 447 -15.34 14.89 -12.62
CA ARG A 447 -14.99 13.65 -13.32
C ARG A 447 -13.96 13.93 -14.41
N ILE A 448 -13.20 12.90 -14.81
CA ILE A 448 -12.31 12.92 -15.97
C ILE A 448 -12.60 11.69 -16.83
N GLY A 449 -12.51 11.81 -18.15
CA GLY A 449 -12.66 10.67 -19.07
C GLY A 449 -13.42 11.03 -20.35
N PRO A 450 -13.93 10.03 -21.07
CA PRO A 450 -14.63 10.24 -22.31
C PRO A 450 -16.02 10.86 -22.12
N ARG A 451 -16.51 11.53 -23.17
CA ARG A 451 -17.77 12.30 -23.14
C ARG A 451 -19.02 11.50 -22.73
N ASN A 452 -19.00 10.18 -22.85
CA ASN A 452 -20.11 9.33 -22.40
C ASN A 452 -20.17 9.22 -20.87
N ASP A 453 -19.02 9.04 -20.22
CA ASP A 453 -18.90 8.83 -18.77
C ASP A 453 -19.23 10.11 -17.99
N LEU A 454 -18.98 11.26 -18.62
CA LEU A 454 -19.35 12.57 -18.07
C LEU A 454 -20.85 12.84 -18.06
N LYS A 455 -21.68 12.16 -18.86
CA LYS A 455 -23.13 12.49 -18.99
C LYS A 455 -23.90 12.35 -17.67
N GLY A 456 -23.69 11.24 -16.95
CA GLY A 456 -24.35 10.99 -15.68
C GLY A 456 -23.92 12.01 -14.61
N ALA A 457 -22.61 12.25 -14.50
CA ALA A 457 -22.06 13.20 -13.55
C ALA A 457 -22.44 14.65 -13.87
N ALA A 458 -22.50 15.06 -15.13
CA ALA A 458 -22.98 16.38 -15.53
C ALA A 458 -24.45 16.59 -15.13
N SER A 459 -25.31 15.57 -15.31
CA SER A 459 -26.69 15.65 -14.85
C SER A 459 -26.80 15.77 -13.33
N ALA A 460 -25.96 15.07 -12.58
CA ALA A 460 -25.91 15.16 -11.12
C ALA A 460 -25.39 16.53 -10.65
N ALA A 461 -24.33 17.04 -11.27
CA ALA A 461 -23.76 18.36 -10.98
C ALA A 461 -24.76 19.49 -11.26
N CYS A 462 -25.44 19.49 -12.39
CA CYS A 462 -26.50 20.47 -12.67
C CYS A 462 -27.67 20.42 -11.67
N MET A 463 -27.96 19.26 -11.08
CA MET A 463 -28.95 19.16 -9.99
C MET A 463 -28.39 19.73 -8.68
N ALA A 464 -27.11 19.52 -8.38
CA ALA A 464 -26.45 20.13 -7.21
C ALA A 464 -26.35 21.66 -7.34
N GLU A 465 -25.99 22.20 -8.51
CA GLU A 465 -25.99 23.65 -8.79
C GLU A 465 -27.32 24.32 -8.44
N SER A 466 -28.45 23.62 -8.64
CA SER A 466 -29.79 24.15 -8.33
C SER A 466 -30.05 24.38 -6.83
N THR A 467 -29.13 23.93 -5.97
CA THR A 467 -29.20 24.09 -4.51
C THR A 467 -28.17 25.07 -3.95
N TYR A 468 -27.29 25.65 -4.78
CA TYR A 468 -26.33 26.64 -4.33
C TYR A 468 -27.01 27.97 -3.93
N THR A 469 -26.50 28.62 -2.89
CA THR A 469 -26.99 29.94 -2.46
C THR A 469 -26.63 31.02 -3.47
N LYS A 470 -27.37 32.13 -3.46
CA LYS A 470 -27.11 33.26 -4.37
C LYS A 470 -25.73 33.86 -4.09
N GLU A 471 -25.35 33.88 -2.82
CA GLU A 471 -24.10 34.37 -2.26
C GLU A 471 -22.94 33.50 -2.75
N TYR A 472 -23.07 32.17 -2.68
CA TYR A 472 -22.08 31.22 -3.22
C TYR A 472 -21.94 31.34 -4.75
N MET A 473 -23.05 31.47 -5.49
CA MET A 473 -23.03 31.67 -6.94
C MET A 473 -22.34 32.98 -7.35
N GLN A 474 -22.58 34.07 -6.60
CA GLN A 474 -21.92 35.36 -6.82
C GLN A 474 -20.42 35.27 -6.48
N ALA A 475 -20.07 34.72 -5.33
CA ALA A 475 -18.68 34.54 -4.91
C ALA A 475 -17.88 33.65 -5.89
N SER A 476 -18.49 32.58 -6.42
CA SER A 476 -17.88 31.67 -7.40
C SER A 476 -17.67 32.31 -8.79
N THR A 477 -18.45 33.34 -9.16
CA THR A 477 -18.39 33.94 -10.50
C THR A 477 -17.44 35.13 -10.63
N ILE A 478 -17.11 35.86 -9.54
CA ILE A 478 -16.21 37.03 -9.54
C ILE A 478 -14.94 36.76 -10.36
N LYS A 479 -14.59 37.67 -11.28
CA LYS A 479 -13.41 37.55 -12.17
C LYS A 479 -12.40 38.64 -11.83
N ILE A 480 -11.20 38.26 -11.39
CA ILE A 480 -10.07 39.17 -11.15
C ILE A 480 -8.98 38.86 -12.17
N PRO A 481 -8.65 39.78 -13.10
CA PRO A 481 -7.57 39.58 -14.07
C PRO A 481 -6.21 39.38 -13.38
N ASN A 482 -5.40 38.45 -13.88
CA ASN A 482 -4.03 38.27 -13.43
C ASN A 482 -3.13 39.36 -14.05
N PRO A 483 -2.52 40.27 -13.27
CA PRO A 483 -1.65 41.32 -13.81
C PRO A 483 -0.35 40.78 -14.42
N ASN A 484 0.06 39.58 -14.02
CA ASN A 484 1.32 38.95 -14.44
C ASN A 484 1.16 38.00 -15.64
N GLN A 485 -0.08 37.70 -16.06
CA GLN A 485 -0.37 36.72 -17.11
C GLN A 485 -1.59 37.14 -17.93
N SER A 486 -1.33 37.60 -19.16
CA SER A 486 -2.38 38.05 -20.08
C SER A 486 -3.42 36.95 -20.35
N GLY A 487 -4.68 37.21 -20.01
CA GLY A 487 -5.78 36.25 -20.18
C GLY A 487 -5.92 35.21 -19.06
N GLY A 488 -5.08 35.28 -18.01
CA GLY A 488 -5.27 34.53 -16.77
C GLY A 488 -6.13 35.28 -15.75
N LEU A 489 -6.60 34.56 -14.74
CA LEU A 489 -7.32 35.10 -13.59
C LEU A 489 -6.55 34.77 -12.30
N ILE A 490 -6.92 35.42 -11.19
CA ILE A 490 -6.49 35.06 -9.83
C ILE A 490 -7.71 34.86 -8.91
N PRO A 491 -7.64 33.98 -7.89
CA PRO A 491 -8.77 33.77 -6.98
C PRO A 491 -9.06 34.99 -6.11
N LYS A 492 -10.34 35.34 -5.95
CA LYS A 492 -10.76 36.15 -4.81
C LYS A 492 -10.71 35.30 -3.53
N THR A 493 -10.19 35.89 -2.46
CA THR A 493 -10.35 35.40 -1.09
C THR A 493 -11.31 36.27 -0.29
N PHE A 494 -12.03 35.65 0.66
CA PHE A 494 -13.09 36.23 1.47
C PHE A 494 -12.82 35.94 2.95
N MET A 495 -13.03 36.92 3.82
CA MET A 495 -12.81 36.85 5.27
C MET A 495 -13.78 37.81 5.98
N GLY A 496 -14.21 37.48 7.21
CA GLY A 496 -15.09 38.35 8.00
C GLY A 496 -16.43 38.62 7.28
N ASP A 497 -16.87 39.88 7.26
CA ASP A 497 -18.13 40.29 6.64
C ASP A 497 -18.25 39.88 5.15
N ASP A 498 -17.13 39.79 4.44
CA ASP A 498 -17.05 39.36 3.03
C ASP A 498 -17.33 37.85 2.83
N ALA A 499 -17.34 37.06 3.92
CA ALA A 499 -17.65 35.63 3.93
C ALA A 499 -19.07 35.31 4.45
N VAL A 500 -19.82 36.30 4.92
CA VAL A 500 -21.19 36.10 5.46
C VAL A 500 -22.11 35.52 4.38
N GLY A 501 -22.87 34.47 4.73
CA GLY A 501 -23.66 33.69 3.78
C GLY A 501 -22.93 32.49 3.16
N LEU A 502 -21.64 32.29 3.47
CA LEU A 502 -20.88 31.07 3.15
C LEU A 502 -20.74 30.11 4.35
N GLU A 503 -21.15 30.50 5.57
CA GLU A 503 -20.64 29.91 6.84
C GLU A 503 -21.69 29.26 7.79
N GLU A 504 -22.97 29.15 7.44
CA GLU A 504 -24.01 28.78 8.42
C GLU A 504 -23.99 27.31 8.89
N THR A 505 -23.53 27.11 10.12
CA THR A 505 -23.90 25.98 11.01
C THR A 505 -25.14 26.37 11.85
N GLN A 506 -25.95 25.49 12.45
CA GLN A 506 -25.92 24.02 12.60
C GLN A 506 -27.35 23.54 12.92
N THR A 507 -27.89 22.45 12.37
CA THR A 507 -27.96 21.09 12.98
C THR A 507 -28.96 20.26 12.17
N LEU A 508 -28.72 18.96 11.94
CA LEU A 508 -29.74 18.06 11.38
C LEU A 508 -29.76 16.69 12.06
N THR A 509 -30.63 16.54 13.06
CA THR A 509 -31.22 15.24 13.39
C THR A 509 -32.11 14.79 12.23
N PHE A 510 -31.74 13.71 11.53
CA PHE A 510 -32.59 13.11 10.51
C PHE A 510 -33.92 12.62 11.12
N LYS A 511 -35.03 13.20 10.67
CA LYS A 511 -36.37 12.60 10.77
C LYS A 511 -36.97 12.47 9.36
N PRO A 512 -37.59 11.35 9.01
CA PRO A 512 -38.15 11.15 7.68
C PRO A 512 -39.59 11.65 7.59
N SER A 513 -39.85 12.71 6.81
CA SER A 513 -41.17 12.92 6.18
C SER A 513 -41.12 13.94 5.04
N SER A 514 -41.88 13.64 4.00
CA SER A 514 -42.14 14.43 2.80
C SER A 514 -42.37 15.93 2.99
N GLU A 515 -41.49 16.74 2.39
CA GLU A 515 -41.85 17.87 1.50
C GLU A 515 -40.58 18.34 0.75
N ARG A 516 -40.71 19.22 -0.25
CA ARG A 516 -39.57 19.72 -1.06
C ARG A 516 -38.67 20.66 -0.24
N GLN A 517 -37.81 20.11 0.60
CA GLN A 517 -36.79 20.86 1.31
C GLN A 517 -35.62 21.22 0.38
N LYS A 518 -35.18 22.48 0.45
CA LYS A 518 -33.93 22.94 -0.16
C LYS A 518 -32.77 22.36 0.64
N LEU A 519 -31.72 21.89 -0.03
CA LEU A 519 -30.47 21.53 0.64
C LEU A 519 -29.86 22.77 1.29
N THR A 520 -29.32 22.60 2.49
CA THR A 520 -28.57 23.63 3.21
C THR A 520 -27.11 23.67 2.75
N ALA A 521 -26.37 24.72 3.10
CA ALA A 521 -24.93 24.79 2.81
C ALA A 521 -24.14 23.61 3.41
N ASN A 522 -24.59 23.06 4.56
CA ASN A 522 -24.00 21.85 5.14
C ASN A 522 -24.31 20.58 4.32
N ASP A 523 -25.46 20.48 3.65
CA ASP A 523 -25.74 19.33 2.80
C ASP A 523 -24.89 19.33 1.53
N ALA A 524 -24.55 20.52 1.01
CA ALA A 524 -23.53 20.68 -0.03
C ALA A 524 -22.12 20.32 0.49
N LEU A 525 -21.81 20.60 1.77
CA LEU A 525 -20.57 20.21 2.43
C LEU A 525 -20.50 18.70 2.77
N ILE A 526 -21.64 18.06 3.03
CA ILE A 526 -21.75 16.60 3.20
C ILE A 526 -21.64 15.90 1.84
N LEU A 527 -22.26 16.44 0.79
CA LEU A 527 -21.97 16.02 -0.59
C LEU A 527 -20.50 16.25 -0.95
N HIS A 528 -19.84 17.29 -0.44
CA HIS A 528 -18.40 17.49 -0.58
C HIS A 528 -17.59 16.41 0.17
N LYS A 529 -17.92 16.04 1.42
CA LYS A 529 -17.26 14.93 2.14
C LYS A 529 -17.58 13.53 1.62
N THR A 530 -18.71 13.34 0.92
CA THR A 530 -19.08 12.06 0.28
C THR A 530 -18.59 11.97 -1.17
N LEU A 531 -17.95 13.03 -1.68
CA LEU A 531 -17.45 13.10 -3.05
C LEU A 531 -16.03 13.64 -3.14
N CYS A 532 -15.34 14.01 -2.06
CA CYS A 532 -13.95 14.45 -2.04
C CYS A 532 -13.27 13.86 -0.79
N THR A 533 -12.02 13.41 -0.92
CA THR A 533 -11.22 13.03 0.25
C THR A 533 -10.80 14.28 1.03
N ASP A 534 -10.79 14.21 2.37
CA ASP A 534 -10.41 15.31 3.27
C ASP A 534 -8.91 15.70 3.21
N MET A 535 -8.18 15.31 2.16
CA MET A 535 -6.79 15.74 1.92
C MET A 535 -6.74 17.17 1.38
N VAL A 536 -6.84 18.11 2.30
CA VAL A 536 -6.45 19.50 2.07
C VAL A 536 -4.95 19.63 2.29
N PHE A 537 -4.21 19.91 1.22
CA PHE A 537 -2.77 20.17 1.27
C PHE A 537 -2.51 21.61 1.71
N SER A 538 -1.88 21.76 2.87
CA SER A 538 -1.31 23.02 3.37
C SER A 538 0.17 22.82 3.72
N LEU A 539 0.92 23.93 3.74
CA LEU A 539 2.39 24.03 3.73
C LEU A 539 3.11 23.33 4.90
#